data_AF-A0A936FTM6-F1
#
_entry.id   AF-A0A936FTM6-F1
#
_cell.length_a   1.000
_cell.length_b   1.000
_cell.length_c   1.000
_cell.angle_alpha   90.00
_cell.angle_beta   90.00
_cell.angle_gamma   90.00
#
_symmetry.space_group_name_H-M   'P 1'
#
loop_
_entity.id
_entity.type
_entity.pdbx_description
1 polymer ?
#
loop_
_entity_poly.entity_id
_entity_poly.type
_entity_poly.pdbx_seq_one_letter_code
_entity_poly.pdbx_strand_id
1 'polypeptide(L)'
;MLLSLKIVLTNWVNFLVIFIVLYLVGFLSALFIDGFSFSDALVETLFALLGYGMIFWIGFFIVIAILDTLLFSFKKEPVYINNNLYMEWIIISSPFIYWLIKYNQWGFLVAILAFILGQYLRRPYILKILE
;
A
#
# COMPACT_ATOMS: atom_id res chain seq x y z
N MET A 1 -15.37 20.07 -2.68
CA MET A 1 -14.26 19.22 -2.21
C MET A 1 -13.03 19.53 -3.06
N LEU A 2 -11.88 19.84 -2.46
CA LEU A 2 -10.63 20.11 -3.18
C LEU A 2 -10.27 18.89 -4.05
N LEU A 3 -9.75 19.10 -5.26
CA LEU A 3 -9.34 18.04 -6.19
C LEU A 3 -8.38 17.04 -5.53
N SER A 4 -7.43 17.55 -4.73
CA SER A 4 -6.51 16.75 -3.93
C SER A 4 -7.22 15.77 -3.00
N LEU A 5 -8.29 16.18 -2.32
CA LEU A 5 -9.07 15.28 -1.45
C LEU A 5 -9.74 14.15 -2.22
N LYS A 6 -10.22 14.39 -3.46
CA LYS A 6 -10.76 13.33 -4.33
C LYS A 6 -9.68 12.29 -4.65
N ILE A 7 -8.47 12.75 -4.95
CA ILE A 7 -7.33 11.88 -5.28
C ILE A 7 -6.88 11.09 -4.04
N VAL A 8 -6.78 11.74 -2.88
CA VAL A 8 -6.42 11.07 -1.60
C VAL A 8 -7.38 9.93 -1.28
N LEU A 9 -8.69 10.14 -1.52
CA LEU A 9 -9.68 9.10 -1.28
C LEU A 9 -9.42 7.84 -2.13
N THR A 10 -8.85 7.96 -3.33
CA THR A 10 -8.56 6.78 -4.18
C THR A 10 -7.48 5.85 -3.62
N ASN A 11 -6.78 6.23 -2.54
CA ASN A 11 -5.82 5.34 -1.86
C ASN A 11 -6.45 4.13 -1.19
N TRP A 12 -7.77 4.07 -1.05
CA TRP A 12 -8.43 2.85 -0.59
C TRP A 12 -8.06 1.64 -1.46
N VAL A 13 -7.77 1.86 -2.77
CA VAL A 13 -7.32 0.81 -3.68
C VAL A 13 -5.95 0.27 -3.25
N ASN A 14 -5.01 1.16 -2.95
CA ASN A 14 -3.68 0.78 -2.47
C ASN A 14 -3.76 0.01 -1.14
N PHE A 15 -4.57 0.52 -0.20
CA PHE A 15 -4.83 -0.15 1.07
C PHE A 15 -5.35 -1.58 0.86
N LEU A 16 -6.40 -1.73 0.06
CA LEU A 16 -7.06 -3.01 -0.16
C LEU A 16 -6.12 -4.02 -0.83
N VAL A 17 -5.35 -3.59 -1.82
CA VAL A 17 -4.39 -4.48 -2.52
C VAL A 17 -3.27 -4.92 -1.57
N ILE A 18 -2.64 -3.99 -0.85
CA ILE A 18 -1.59 -4.32 0.12
C ILE A 18 -2.14 -5.25 1.20
N PHE A 19 -3.33 -4.95 1.73
CA PHE A 19 -3.97 -5.73 2.77
C PHE A 19 -4.24 -7.17 2.31
N ILE A 20 -4.90 -7.36 1.15
CA ILE A 20 -5.22 -8.69 0.63
C ILE A 20 -3.95 -9.48 0.35
N VAL A 21 -2.95 -8.89 -0.30
CA VAL A 21 -1.73 -9.61 -0.67
C VAL A 21 -0.94 -10.01 0.58
N LEU A 22 -0.73 -9.09 1.54
CA LEU A 22 -0.03 -9.41 2.78
C LEU A 22 -0.81 -10.43 3.62
N TYR A 23 -2.15 -10.33 3.66
CA TYR A 23 -2.98 -11.29 4.35
C TYR A 23 -2.87 -12.68 3.75
N LEU A 24 -2.98 -12.81 2.42
CA LEU A 24 -2.86 -14.11 1.77
C LEU A 24 -1.48 -14.71 1.97
N VAL A 25 -0.41 -13.93 1.82
CA VAL A 25 0.96 -14.43 2.04
C VAL A 25 1.18 -14.82 3.49
N GLY A 26 0.75 -14.01 4.45
CA GLY A 26 0.85 -14.31 5.88
C GLY A 26 0.06 -15.56 6.27
N PHE A 27 -1.17 -15.67 5.78
CA PHE A 27 -2.06 -16.80 6.02
C PHE A 27 -1.46 -18.10 5.47
N LEU A 28 -1.03 -18.09 4.21
CA LEU A 28 -0.38 -19.25 3.59
C LEU A 28 0.91 -19.62 4.33
N SER A 29 1.71 -18.64 4.76
CA SER A 29 2.93 -18.92 5.54
C SER A 29 2.62 -19.56 6.88
N ALA A 30 1.56 -19.11 7.57
CA ALA A 30 1.14 -19.65 8.85
C ALA A 30 0.66 -21.11 8.76
N LEU A 31 0.09 -21.52 7.62
CA LEU A 31 -0.30 -22.92 7.40
C LEU A 31 0.89 -23.90 7.34
N PHE A 32 2.10 -23.41 7.14
CA PHE A 32 3.32 -24.24 7.16
C PHE A 32 4.02 -24.23 8.53
N ILE A 33 3.45 -23.59 9.54
CA ILE A 33 3.97 -23.60 10.90
C ILE A 33 3.36 -24.78 11.64
N ASP A 34 4.22 -25.69 12.12
CA ASP A 34 3.79 -26.84 12.92
C ASP A 34 2.98 -26.38 14.15
N GLY A 35 1.78 -26.93 14.30
CA GLY A 35 0.88 -26.62 15.42
C GLY A 35 -0.15 -25.52 15.14
N PHE A 36 -0.13 -24.86 13.98
CA PHE A 36 -1.19 -23.91 13.59
C PHE A 36 -2.37 -24.62 12.95
N SER A 37 -3.56 -24.44 13.52
CA SER A 37 -4.80 -24.82 12.82
C SER A 37 -5.15 -23.79 11.74
N PHE A 38 -6.01 -24.16 10.80
CA PHE A 38 -6.53 -23.25 9.79
C PHE A 38 -7.18 -21.99 10.41
N SER A 39 -7.93 -22.17 11.50
CA SER A 39 -8.55 -21.05 12.23
C SER A 39 -7.51 -20.15 12.89
N ASP A 40 -6.44 -20.72 13.45
CA ASP A 40 -5.36 -19.93 14.07
C ASP A 40 -4.65 -19.10 13.01
N ALA A 41 -4.29 -19.72 11.88
CA ALA A 41 -3.67 -19.02 10.75
C ALA A 41 -4.54 -17.85 10.26
N LEU A 42 -5.86 -18.04 10.18
CA LEU A 42 -6.82 -17.02 9.74
C LEU A 42 -6.86 -15.84 10.73
N VAL A 43 -7.07 -16.13 12.02
CA VAL A 43 -7.26 -15.11 13.06
C VAL A 43 -5.94 -14.39 13.37
N GLU A 44 -4.84 -15.12 13.50
CA GLU A 44 -3.54 -14.52 13.84
C GLU A 44 -3.01 -13.63 12.73
N THR A 45 -3.17 -14.02 11.46
CA THR A 45 -2.74 -13.18 10.34
C THR A 45 -3.56 -11.88 10.30
N LEU A 46 -4.86 -11.96 10.57
CA LEU A 46 -5.71 -10.78 10.65
C LEU A 46 -5.26 -9.85 11.80
N PHE A 47 -4.98 -10.43 12.97
CA PHE A 47 -4.53 -9.71 14.15
C PHE A 47 -3.14 -9.09 13.95
N ALA A 48 -2.23 -9.78 13.27
CA ALA A 48 -0.91 -9.25 12.90
C ALA A 48 -1.05 -8.03 11.99
N LEU A 49 -1.91 -8.09 10.97
CA LEU A 49 -2.08 -7.01 10.00
C LEU A 49 -2.85 -5.80 10.53
N LEU A 50 -3.93 -6.02 11.30
CA LEU A 50 -4.77 -4.94 11.80
C LEU A 50 -4.39 -4.46 13.20
N GLY A 51 -3.93 -5.37 14.06
CA GLY A 51 -3.49 -5.04 15.42
C GLY A 51 -2.07 -4.48 15.41
N TYR A 52 -1.08 -5.35 15.17
CA TYR A 52 0.33 -4.94 15.19
C TYR A 52 0.70 -4.01 14.01
N GLY A 53 0.07 -4.21 12.85
CA GLY A 53 0.27 -3.38 11.66
C GLY A 53 -0.38 -2.00 11.71
N MET A 54 -1.12 -1.63 12.77
CA MET A 54 -1.89 -0.38 12.78
C MET A 54 -1.03 0.88 12.64
N ILE A 55 0.15 0.90 13.27
CA ILE A 55 1.11 2.02 13.15
C ILE A 55 1.58 2.17 11.69
N PHE A 56 1.82 1.04 11.01
CA PHE A 56 2.17 1.05 9.60
C PHE A 56 1.05 1.67 8.75
N TRP A 57 -0.21 1.27 8.97
CA TRP A 57 -1.34 1.81 8.21
C TRP A 57 -1.52 3.31 8.41
N ILE A 58 -1.43 3.79 9.65
CA ILE A 58 -1.53 5.21 9.96
C ILE A 58 -0.41 5.99 9.25
N GLY A 59 0.85 5.51 9.36
CA GLY A 59 1.99 6.13 8.70
C GLY A 59 1.84 6.13 7.17
N PHE A 60 1.41 5.02 6.60
CA PHE A 60 1.15 4.88 5.16
C PHE A 60 0.11 5.89 4.68
N PHE A 61 -1.06 5.98 5.34
CA PHE A 61 -2.12 6.91 4.95
C PHE A 61 -1.71 8.38 5.10
N ILE A 62 -0.95 8.73 6.14
CA ILE A 62 -0.45 10.10 6.33
C ILE A 62 0.52 10.46 5.20
N VAL A 63 1.53 9.62 4.95
CA VAL A 63 2.56 9.90 3.94
C VAL A 63 1.96 9.95 2.54
N ILE A 64 1.08 9.01 2.19
CA ILE A 64 0.47 8.98 0.86
C ILE A 64 -0.47 10.18 0.64
N ALA A 65 -1.21 10.61 1.67
CA ALA A 65 -2.06 11.79 1.57
C ALA A 65 -1.25 13.08 1.36
N ILE A 66 -0.11 13.21 2.05
CA ILE A 66 0.82 14.33 1.85
C ILE A 66 1.38 14.30 0.43
N LEU A 67 1.84 13.14 -0.04
CA LEU A 67 2.42 13.00 -1.38
C LEU A 67 1.40 13.28 -2.48
N ASP A 68 0.18 12.75 -2.38
CA ASP A 68 -0.90 13.05 -3.31
C ASP A 68 -1.17 14.55 -3.39
N THR A 69 -1.24 15.20 -2.22
CA THR A 69 -1.49 16.63 -2.15
C THR A 69 -0.35 17.40 -2.82
N LEU A 70 0.92 17.02 -2.60
CA LEU A 70 2.06 17.68 -3.23
C LEU A 70 2.14 17.44 -4.74
N LEU A 71 1.98 16.19 -5.19
CA LEU A 71 2.20 15.81 -6.58
C LEU A 71 1.05 16.24 -7.51
N PHE A 72 -0.19 16.24 -7.02
CA PHE A 72 -1.36 16.58 -7.82
C PHE A 72 -1.88 18.02 -7.62
N SER A 73 -1.27 18.82 -6.73
CA SER A 73 -1.64 20.24 -6.60
C SER A 73 -1.09 21.12 -7.73
N PHE A 74 0.12 20.84 -8.22
CA PHE A 74 0.83 21.73 -9.15
C PHE A 74 0.69 21.35 -10.63
N LYS A 75 0.57 20.06 -10.95
CA LYS A 75 0.50 19.57 -12.34
C LYS A 75 -0.66 18.59 -12.50
N LYS A 76 -1.73 19.06 -13.15
CA LYS A 76 -2.99 18.33 -13.32
C LYS A 76 -3.11 17.63 -14.67
N GLU A 77 -2.11 17.78 -15.54
CA GLU A 77 -2.16 17.19 -16.87
C GLU A 77 -2.10 15.66 -16.78
N PRO A 78 -2.98 14.93 -17.50
CA PRO A 78 -3.04 13.48 -17.48
C PRO A 78 -1.71 12.80 -17.82
N VAL A 79 -0.86 13.46 -18.61
CA VAL A 79 0.46 12.99 -19.02
C VAL A 79 1.37 12.72 -17.82
N TYR A 80 1.22 13.46 -16.72
CA TYR A 80 2.08 13.32 -15.53
C TYR A 80 1.58 12.29 -14.51
N ILE A 81 0.38 11.72 -14.67
CA ILE A 81 -0.20 10.79 -13.67
C ILE A 81 0.72 9.59 -13.44
N ASN A 82 1.24 8.98 -14.51
CA ASN A 82 2.13 7.83 -14.37
C ASN A 82 3.39 8.21 -13.59
N ASN A 83 4.01 9.34 -13.92
CA ASN A 83 5.21 9.82 -13.24
C ASN A 83 4.95 10.11 -11.75
N ASN A 84 3.80 10.71 -11.43
CA ASN A 84 3.41 10.97 -10.05
C ASN A 84 3.23 9.66 -9.27
N LEU A 85 2.53 8.68 -9.83
CA LEU A 85 2.33 7.37 -9.18
C LEU A 85 3.64 6.60 -8.99
N TYR A 86 4.56 6.67 -9.96
CA TYR A 86 5.90 6.09 -9.81
C TYR A 86 6.72 6.79 -8.73
N MET A 87 6.65 8.13 -8.64
CA MET A 87 7.32 8.90 -7.58
C MET A 87 6.77 8.55 -6.20
N GLU A 88 5.44 8.45 -6.05
CA GLU A 88 4.82 7.97 -4.80
C GLU A 88 5.31 6.58 -4.43
N TRP A 89 5.34 5.67 -5.41
CA TRP A 89 5.83 4.32 -5.19
C TRP A 89 7.27 4.31 -4.70
N ILE A 90 8.18 5.05 -5.35
CA ILE A 90 9.59 5.13 -4.94
C ILE A 90 9.72 5.69 -3.52
N ILE A 91 9.08 6.82 -3.24
CA ILE A 91 9.22 7.52 -1.96
C ILE A 91 8.69 6.65 -0.81
N ILE A 92 7.47 6.12 -0.95
CA ILE A 92 6.86 5.28 0.09
C ILE A 92 7.60 3.96 0.22
N SER A 93 8.08 3.36 -0.88
CA SER A 93 8.81 2.09 -0.82
C SER A 93 10.20 2.22 -0.22
N SER A 94 10.82 3.41 -0.27
CA SER A 94 12.21 3.61 0.18
C SER A 94 12.52 3.16 1.61
N PRO A 95 11.74 3.51 2.67
CA PRO A 95 11.99 2.98 4.01
C PRO A 95 11.84 1.45 4.08
N PHE A 96 10.91 0.87 3.31
CA PHE A 96 10.69 -0.57 3.27
C PHE A 96 11.80 -1.32 2.54
N ILE A 97 12.39 -0.73 1.50
CA ILE A 97 13.58 -1.28 0.83
C ILE A 97 14.76 -1.29 1.81
N TYR A 98 14.95 -0.20 2.57
CA TYR A 98 15.99 -0.17 3.60
C TYR A 98 15.79 -1.27 4.65
N TRP A 99 14.57 -1.45 5.16
CA TRP A 99 14.27 -2.49 6.14
C TRP A 99 14.33 -3.91 5.56
N LEU A 100 13.93 -4.11 4.30
CA LEU A 100 14.09 -5.36 3.58
C LEU A 100 15.55 -5.79 3.58
N ILE A 101 16.46 -4.88 3.20
CA ILE A 101 17.90 -5.18 3.13
C ILE A 101 18.49 -5.38 4.53
N LYS A 102 18.15 -4.48 5.47
CA LYS A 102 18.74 -4.49 6.82
C LYS A 102 18.30 -5.69 7.67
N TYR A 103 17.03 -6.08 7.58
CA TYR A 103 16.44 -7.11 8.43
C TYR A 103 16.11 -8.41 7.67
N ASN A 104 16.38 -8.46 6.36
CA ASN A 104 16.08 -9.61 5.49
C ASN A 104 14.62 -10.08 5.57
N GLN A 105 13.68 -9.15 5.78
CA GLN A 105 12.27 -9.45 5.96
C GLN A 105 11.52 -9.34 4.62
N TRP A 106 11.26 -10.50 4.02
CA TRP A 106 10.57 -10.63 2.72
C TRP A 106 9.16 -10.03 2.69
N GLY A 107 8.49 -9.89 3.85
CA GLY A 107 7.19 -9.22 3.93
C GLY A 107 7.22 -7.79 3.38
N PHE A 108 8.33 -7.07 3.52
CA PHE A 108 8.48 -5.74 2.92
C PHE A 108 8.53 -5.78 1.40
N LEU A 109 9.19 -6.79 0.80
CA LEU A 109 9.19 -6.96 -0.64
C LEU A 109 7.76 -7.20 -1.17
N VAL A 110 7.00 -8.05 -0.47
CA VAL A 110 5.60 -8.33 -0.80
C VAL A 110 4.77 -7.05 -0.73
N ALA A 111 4.94 -6.22 0.31
CA ALA A 111 4.26 -4.94 0.43
C ALA A 111 4.61 -3.96 -0.71
N ILE A 112 5.89 -3.86 -1.09
CA ILE A 112 6.38 -2.99 -2.18
C ILE A 112 5.75 -3.40 -3.52
N LEU A 113 5.71 -4.71 -3.80
CA LEU A 113 5.12 -5.25 -5.03
C LEU A 113 3.60 -5.12 -5.05
N ALA A 114 2.94 -5.34 -3.90
CA ALA A 114 1.51 -5.10 -3.77
C ALA A 114 1.18 -3.60 -3.97
N PHE A 115 2.05 -2.70 -3.48
CA PHE A 115 1.81 -1.27 -3.62
C PHE A 115 1.92 -0.79 -5.08
N ILE A 116 2.91 -1.25 -5.86
CA ILE A 116 2.97 -0.89 -7.29
C ILE A 116 1.78 -1.43 -8.08
N LEU A 117 1.29 -2.64 -7.74
CA LEU A 117 0.06 -3.18 -8.31
C LEU A 117 -1.15 -2.33 -7.92
N GLY A 118 -1.23 -1.91 -6.66
CA GLY A 118 -2.24 -0.98 -6.17
C GLY A 118 -2.25 0.32 -6.96
N GLN A 119 -1.09 0.93 -7.20
CA GLN A 119 -0.98 2.18 -7.95
C GLN A 119 -1.45 2.01 -9.40
N TYR A 120 -1.12 0.88 -10.04
CA TYR A 120 -1.61 0.55 -11.36
C TYR A 120 -3.15 0.44 -11.40
N LEU A 121 -3.75 -0.23 -10.41
CA LEU A 121 -5.21 -0.38 -10.30
C LEU A 121 -5.91 0.91 -9.88
N ARG A 122 -5.22 1.80 -9.16
CA ARG A 122 -5.73 3.12 -8.72
C ARG A 122 -5.79 4.13 -9.87
N ARG A 123 -4.86 4.04 -10.82
CA ARG A 123 -4.74 4.94 -11.99
C ARG A 123 -6.07 5.31 -12.69
N PRO A 124 -6.95 4.37 -13.10
CA PRO A 124 -8.22 4.72 -13.77
C PRO A 124 -9.15 5.59 -12.91
N TYR A 125 -9.13 5.44 -11.59
CA TYR A 125 -9.93 6.27 -10.69
C TYR A 125 -9.44 7.72 -10.66
N ILE A 126 -8.12 7.93 -10.70
CA ILE A 126 -7.51 9.27 -10.75
C ILE A 126 -7.80 9.93 -12.10
N LEU A 127 -7.69 9.19 -13.21
CA LEU A 127 -8.02 9.70 -14.55
C LEU A 127 -9.46 10.24 -14.60
N LYS A 128 -10.43 9.46 -14.09
CA LYS A 128 -11.84 9.86 -14.02
C LYS A 128 -12.11 11.11 -13.16
N ILE A 129 -11.19 11.46 -12.25
CA ILE A 129 -11.30 12.66 -11.40
C ILE A 129 -10.72 13.90 -12.10
N LEU A 130 -9.77 13.69 -13.01
CA LEU A 130 -9.05 14.75 -13.73
C LEU A 130 -9.66 15.09 -15.09
N GLU A 131 -10.44 14.18 -15.67
CA GLU A 131 -11.36 14.44 -16.80
C GLU A 131 -12.58 15.25 -16.34
#